data_AF-A0A0F5YEP1-F1
#
_entry.id   AF-A0A0F5YEP1-F1
#
_cell.length_a   1.000
_cell.length_b   1.000
_cell.length_c   1.000
_cell.angle_alpha   90.00
_cell.angle_beta   90.00
_cell.angle_gamma   90.00
#
_symmetry.space_group_name_H-M   'P 1'
#
loop_
_entity.id
_entity.type
_entity.pdbx_description
1 polymer ?
#
loop_
_entity_poly.entity_id
_entity_poly.type
_entity_poly.pdbx_seq_one_letter_code
_entity_poly.pdbx_strand_id
1 'polypeptide(L)'
;MTESTNARDLFKAAYEHRYTWDSNFPGYSADIELKQGSEVYNGQIRINPDMSAEITGIEDEEVKQSVYTQLRDIITHRKRTSFEDSHGKNSFSFGEKDETGAVEILVQGDSMGSNYKVRGDQICLVSRVMGRMAFVINTHESLDTGEGYAASHYDAVFRNPQTNEIMRELEFEDKFEKIGDYYVMTRQVVHSKENGTVTTTEFNYSNIKLLEPATVS
;
A
#
# COMPACT_ATOMS: atom_id res chain seq x y z
N MET A 1 27.06 17.84 -14.31
CA MET A 1 26.57 18.76 -13.27
C MET A 1 25.46 18.03 -12.55
N THR A 2 25.72 17.50 -11.36
CA THR A 2 24.66 16.90 -10.53
C THR A 2 23.86 18.05 -9.96
N GLU A 3 22.63 18.26 -10.47
CA GLU A 3 21.69 19.18 -9.82
C GLU A 3 21.62 18.82 -8.34
N SER A 4 21.76 19.84 -7.50
CA SER A 4 21.56 19.71 -6.06
C SER A 4 20.07 19.44 -5.84
N THR A 5 19.66 18.17 -5.88
CA THR A 5 18.30 17.75 -5.55
C THR A 5 18.02 18.13 -4.09
N ASN A 6 17.10 19.06 -3.86
CA ASN A 6 16.64 19.37 -2.51
C ASN A 6 15.72 18.24 -1.99
N ALA A 7 15.42 18.23 -0.69
CA ALA A 7 14.63 17.17 -0.06
C ALA A 7 13.23 17.00 -0.67
N ARG A 8 12.61 18.10 -1.13
CA ARG A 8 11.31 18.06 -1.80
C ARG A 8 11.42 17.32 -3.12
N ASP A 9 12.42 17.65 -3.94
CA ASP A 9 12.57 17.04 -5.26
C ASP A 9 12.96 15.56 -5.16
N LEU A 10 13.79 15.19 -4.18
CA LEU A 10 14.11 13.78 -3.91
C LEU A 10 12.85 13.00 -3.51
N PHE A 11 12.07 13.54 -2.58
CA PHE A 11 10.84 12.89 -2.13
C PHE A 11 9.76 12.86 -3.21
N LYS A 12 9.63 13.93 -4.00
CA LYS A 12 8.71 14.00 -5.14
C LYS A 12 9.06 12.94 -6.18
N ALA A 13 10.32 12.81 -6.56
CA ALA A 13 10.76 11.76 -7.46
C ALA A 13 10.38 10.38 -6.93
N ALA A 14 10.68 10.07 -5.67
CA ALA A 14 10.33 8.78 -5.08
C ALA A 14 8.81 8.54 -4.97
N TYR A 15 8.02 9.58 -4.69
CA TYR A 15 6.56 9.51 -4.64
C TYR A 15 5.94 9.23 -6.02
N GLU A 16 6.48 9.86 -7.07
CA GLU A 16 6.01 9.74 -8.45
C GLU A 16 6.47 8.43 -9.12
N HIS A 17 7.53 7.78 -8.61
CA HIS A 17 7.95 6.44 -9.03
C HIS A 17 7.14 5.29 -8.39
N ARG A 18 6.09 5.58 -7.63
CA ARG A 18 5.16 4.53 -7.19
C ARG A 18 4.31 4.07 -8.38
N TYR A 19 4.22 2.76 -8.57
CA TYR A 19 3.28 2.22 -9.55
C TYR A 19 1.84 2.54 -9.11
N THR A 20 1.05 3.13 -10.00
CA THR A 20 -0.36 3.47 -9.76
C THR A 20 -1.19 3.20 -11.00
N TRP A 21 -2.47 2.90 -10.80
CA TRP A 21 -3.45 2.82 -11.87
C TRP A 21 -3.77 4.23 -12.38
N ASP A 22 -3.70 4.41 -13.69
CA ASP A 22 -3.98 5.68 -14.35
C ASP A 22 -5.48 6.00 -14.41
N SER A 23 -5.83 7.13 -15.01
CA SER A 23 -7.23 7.55 -15.16
C SER A 23 -8.04 6.68 -16.12
N ASN A 24 -7.39 5.81 -16.90
CA ASN A 24 -8.05 4.91 -17.85
C ASN A 24 -8.28 3.52 -17.26
N PHE A 25 -7.83 3.27 -16.03
CA PHE A 25 -8.00 1.99 -15.37
C PHE A 25 -9.48 1.60 -15.33
N PRO A 26 -9.86 0.51 -15.99
CA PRO A 26 -11.27 0.17 -16.12
C PRO A 26 -11.83 -0.47 -14.86
N GLY A 27 -11.00 -0.76 -13.86
CA GLY A 27 -11.35 -1.68 -12.78
C GLY A 27 -11.16 -3.14 -13.18
N TYR A 28 -11.40 -4.05 -12.24
CA TYR A 28 -11.37 -5.49 -12.50
C TYR A 28 -12.32 -6.25 -11.59
N SER A 29 -12.67 -7.46 -12.00
CA SER A 29 -13.33 -8.47 -11.17
C SER A 29 -12.44 -9.68 -10.97
N ALA A 30 -12.58 -10.38 -9.86
CA ALA A 30 -11.89 -11.64 -9.60
C ALA A 30 -12.73 -12.53 -8.67
N ASP A 31 -12.47 -13.83 -8.71
CA ASP A 31 -12.83 -14.71 -7.61
C ASP A 31 -11.79 -14.53 -6.50
N ILE A 32 -12.23 -14.55 -5.24
CA ILE A 32 -11.35 -14.45 -4.07
C ILE A 32 -11.49 -15.68 -3.18
N GLU A 33 -10.36 -16.20 -2.72
CA GLU A 33 -10.27 -17.18 -1.65
C GLU A 33 -9.50 -16.55 -0.48
N LEU A 34 -10.16 -16.41 0.68
CA LEU A 34 -9.52 -16.02 1.94
C LEU A 34 -9.23 -17.28 2.76
N LYS A 35 -7.99 -17.44 3.21
CA LYS A 35 -7.56 -18.51 4.10
C LYS A 35 -7.06 -17.94 5.42
N GLN A 36 -7.55 -18.48 6.54
CA GLN A 36 -7.02 -18.19 7.87
C GLN A 36 -7.03 -19.47 8.72
N GLY A 37 -5.86 -20.00 9.04
CA GLY A 37 -5.75 -21.31 9.68
C GLY A 37 -6.37 -22.42 8.83
N SER A 38 -7.39 -23.12 9.37
CA SER A 38 -8.14 -24.15 8.63
C SER A 38 -9.37 -23.62 7.90
N GLU A 39 -9.74 -22.35 8.11
CA GLU A 39 -10.92 -21.75 7.53
C GLU A 39 -10.62 -21.22 6.13
N VAL A 40 -11.56 -21.48 5.22
CA VAL A 40 -11.47 -21.07 3.82
C VAL A 40 -12.81 -20.49 3.40
N TYR A 41 -12.77 -19.25 2.90
CA TYR A 41 -13.94 -18.53 2.42
C TYR A 41 -13.74 -18.17 0.96
N ASN A 42 -14.78 -18.35 0.16
CA ASN A 42 -14.75 -18.05 -1.27
C ASN A 42 -15.79 -16.99 -1.59
N GLY A 43 -15.48 -16.11 -2.53
CA GLY A 43 -16.37 -15.07 -2.98
C GLY A 43 -15.90 -14.45 -4.27
N GLN A 44 -16.45 -13.28 -4.57
CA GLN A 44 -16.13 -12.51 -5.75
C GLN A 44 -15.94 -11.06 -5.35
N ILE A 45 -14.99 -10.40 -5.99
CA ILE A 45 -14.71 -8.98 -5.81
C ILE A 45 -14.84 -8.26 -7.13
N ARG A 46 -15.16 -6.97 -7.05
CA ARG A 46 -15.08 -6.03 -8.16
C ARG A 46 -14.54 -4.70 -7.65
N ILE A 47 -13.49 -4.20 -8.30
CA ILE A 47 -13.06 -2.81 -8.18
C ILE A 47 -13.57 -2.08 -9.42
N ASN A 48 -14.41 -1.07 -9.25
CA ASN A 48 -14.98 -0.28 -10.33
C ASN A 48 -14.01 0.82 -10.82
N PRO A 49 -14.24 1.42 -12.00
CA PRO A 49 -13.42 2.52 -12.49
C PRO A 49 -13.31 3.72 -11.54
N ASP A 50 -14.34 3.96 -10.72
CA ASP A 50 -14.38 5.01 -9.71
C ASP A 50 -13.66 4.65 -8.40
N MET A 51 -13.02 3.47 -8.36
CA MET A 51 -12.33 2.91 -7.19
C MET A 51 -13.25 2.52 -6.04
N SER A 52 -14.55 2.32 -6.29
CA SER A 52 -15.45 1.62 -5.37
C SER A 52 -15.21 0.10 -5.43
N ALA A 53 -15.41 -0.58 -4.31
CA ALA A 53 -15.22 -2.03 -4.20
C ALA A 53 -16.54 -2.72 -3.83
N GLU A 54 -16.84 -3.82 -4.51
CA GLU A 54 -18.00 -4.68 -4.26
C GLU A 54 -17.52 -6.09 -3.92
N ILE A 55 -18.22 -6.75 -3.00
CA ILE A 55 -17.92 -8.12 -2.54
C ILE A 55 -19.21 -8.92 -2.49
N THR A 56 -19.22 -10.07 -3.15
CA THR A 56 -20.36 -11.00 -3.20
C THR A 56 -19.92 -12.42 -2.89
N GLY A 57 -20.86 -13.27 -2.46
CA GLY A 57 -20.59 -14.69 -2.19
C GLY A 57 -19.97 -15.02 -0.83
N ILE A 58 -19.70 -14.01 0.01
CA ILE A 58 -19.27 -14.19 1.41
C ILE A 58 -20.41 -13.75 2.33
N GLU A 59 -20.98 -14.69 3.09
CA GLU A 59 -22.07 -14.45 4.04
C GLU A 59 -21.58 -13.97 5.42
N ASP A 60 -20.38 -14.39 5.81
CA ASP A 60 -19.77 -13.96 7.07
C ASP A 60 -19.34 -12.50 6.97
N GLU A 61 -19.99 -11.63 7.75
CA GLU A 61 -19.76 -10.18 7.70
C GLU A 61 -18.37 -9.77 8.21
N GLU A 62 -17.75 -10.51 9.13
CA GLU A 62 -16.39 -10.22 9.58
C GLU A 62 -15.38 -10.55 8.49
N VAL A 63 -15.55 -11.69 7.82
CA VAL A 63 -14.73 -12.08 6.66
C VAL A 63 -14.89 -11.10 5.52
N LYS A 64 -16.14 -10.70 5.21
CA LYS A 64 -16.43 -9.71 4.18
C LYS A 64 -15.79 -8.35 4.49
N GLN A 65 -15.82 -7.92 5.76
CA GLN A 65 -15.15 -6.69 6.19
C GLN A 65 -13.62 -6.80 6.10
N SER A 66 -13.05 -7.99 6.36
CA SER A 66 -11.62 -8.26 6.18
C SER A 66 -11.21 -8.10 4.71
N VAL A 67 -11.94 -8.75 3.78
CA VAL A 67 -11.74 -8.59 2.33
C VAL A 67 -11.91 -7.14 1.90
N TYR A 68 -12.94 -6.45 2.40
CA TYR A 68 -13.16 -5.04 2.08
C TYR A 68 -11.99 -4.16 2.52
N THR A 69 -11.48 -4.35 3.74
CA THR A 69 -10.34 -3.60 4.27
C THR A 69 -9.11 -3.81 3.40
N GLN A 70 -8.85 -5.06 3.00
CA GLN A 70 -7.74 -5.40 2.12
C GLN A 70 -7.86 -4.73 0.74
N LEU A 71 -9.04 -4.77 0.10
CA LEU A 71 -9.27 -4.11 -1.18
C LEU A 71 -9.07 -2.59 -1.06
N ARG A 72 -9.51 -1.99 0.05
CA ARG A 72 -9.31 -0.56 0.32
C ARG A 72 -7.83 -0.20 0.44
N ASP A 73 -7.01 -1.07 1.01
CA ASP A 73 -5.56 -0.86 1.10
C ASP A 73 -4.92 -0.93 -0.30
N ILE A 74 -5.25 -1.94 -1.11
CA ILE A 74 -4.81 -2.02 -2.52
C ILE A 74 -5.18 -0.73 -3.25
N ILE A 75 -6.46 -0.34 -3.19
CA ILE A 75 -6.96 0.86 -3.87
C ILE A 75 -6.21 2.11 -3.41
N THR A 76 -5.97 2.26 -2.10
CA THR A 76 -5.27 3.43 -1.57
C THR A 76 -3.84 3.53 -2.09
N HIS A 77 -3.15 2.41 -2.25
CA HIS A 77 -1.78 2.38 -2.76
C HIS A 77 -1.68 2.44 -4.28
N ARG A 78 -2.73 2.05 -5.02
CA ARG A 78 -2.74 2.05 -6.49
C ARG A 78 -3.49 3.23 -7.09
N LYS A 79 -4.37 3.91 -6.37
CA LYS A 79 -5.04 5.12 -6.86
C LYS A 79 -4.02 6.24 -7.10
N ARG A 80 -3.91 6.68 -8.34
CA ARG A 80 -3.06 7.83 -8.69
C ARG A 80 -3.57 9.11 -8.03
N THR A 81 -2.67 9.79 -7.33
CA THR A 81 -2.86 11.13 -6.80
C THR A 81 -1.58 11.90 -7.09
N SER A 82 -1.69 13.18 -7.51
CA SER A 82 -0.49 13.96 -7.81
C SER A 82 0.29 14.28 -6.53
N PHE A 83 1.60 14.51 -6.68
CA PHE A 83 2.43 14.99 -5.57
C PHE A 83 1.87 16.29 -5.01
N GLU A 84 1.42 17.20 -5.87
CA GLU A 84 0.96 18.52 -5.43
C GLU A 84 -0.36 18.45 -4.66
N ASP A 85 -1.27 17.55 -5.04
CA ASP A 85 -2.52 17.32 -4.30
C ASP A 85 -2.26 16.67 -2.93
N SER A 86 -1.30 15.75 -2.84
CA SER A 86 -1.01 15.01 -1.59
C SER A 86 -0.08 15.75 -0.63
N HIS A 87 0.85 16.52 -1.19
CA HIS A 87 2.05 16.96 -0.50
C HIS A 87 2.49 18.39 -0.85
N GLY A 88 1.83 19.06 -1.79
CA GLY A 88 2.22 20.40 -2.27
C GLY A 88 2.16 21.50 -1.20
N LYS A 89 1.43 21.28 -0.11
CA LYS A 89 1.32 22.20 1.04
C LYS A 89 2.37 21.95 2.14
N ASN A 90 3.23 20.95 1.96
CA ASN A 90 4.24 20.57 2.95
C ASN A 90 5.61 21.15 2.62
N SER A 91 6.43 21.32 3.65
CA SER A 91 7.86 21.59 3.51
C SER A 91 8.67 20.35 3.82
N PHE A 92 9.84 20.24 3.17
CA PHE A 92 10.69 19.06 3.19
C PHE A 92 12.11 19.47 3.56
N SER A 93 12.72 18.73 4.48
CA SER A 93 14.13 18.87 4.82
C SER A 93 14.78 17.50 4.97
N PHE A 94 16.08 17.42 4.69
CA PHE A 94 16.84 16.20 4.94
C PHE A 94 17.03 15.99 6.45
N GLY A 95 16.86 14.74 6.87
CA GLY A 95 17.30 14.24 8.17
C GLY A 95 18.58 13.39 8.02
N GLU A 96 18.69 12.33 8.80
CA GLU A 96 19.86 11.46 8.77
C GLU A 96 19.88 10.52 7.55
N LYS A 97 21.09 10.16 7.11
CA LYS A 97 21.32 9.10 6.13
C LYS A 97 21.81 7.86 6.87
N ASP A 98 21.13 6.73 6.69
CA ASP A 98 21.54 5.47 7.31
C ASP A 98 22.56 4.69 6.49
N GLU A 99 23.07 3.60 7.07
CA GLU A 99 24.09 2.74 6.50
C GLU A 99 23.65 2.04 5.19
N THR A 100 22.33 1.88 4.98
CA THR A 100 21.78 1.32 3.73
C THR A 100 21.74 2.36 2.60
N GLY A 101 22.09 3.61 2.91
CA GLY A 101 22.04 4.73 2.01
C GLY A 101 20.68 5.42 1.93
N ALA A 102 19.69 4.99 2.73
CA ALA A 102 18.39 5.64 2.78
C ALA A 102 18.51 6.99 3.51
N VAL A 103 17.88 8.01 2.94
CA VAL A 103 17.91 9.39 3.44
C VAL A 103 16.56 9.72 4.07
N GLU A 104 16.57 10.17 5.31
CA GLU A 104 15.38 10.65 5.99
C GLU A 104 14.87 11.95 5.37
N ILE A 105 13.56 11.99 5.15
CA ILE A 105 12.81 13.16 4.70
C ILE A 105 11.87 13.56 5.83
N LEU A 106 12.20 14.67 6.47
CA LEU A 106 11.37 15.30 7.49
C LEU A 106 10.31 16.17 6.81
N VAL A 107 9.05 15.96 7.17
CA VAL A 107 7.91 16.64 6.51
C VAL A 107 7.11 17.46 7.53
N GLN A 108 7.06 18.77 7.30
CA GLN A 108 6.29 19.71 8.12
C GLN A 108 5.10 20.29 7.33
N GLY A 109 4.12 20.82 8.05
CA GLY A 109 2.88 21.34 7.47
C GLY A 109 1.72 20.37 7.67
N ASP A 110 0.93 20.17 6.61
CA ASP A 110 -0.23 19.28 6.59
C ASP A 110 0.16 17.81 6.33
N SER A 111 1.23 17.36 6.99
CA SER A 111 1.81 16.02 6.80
C SER A 111 1.15 14.95 7.68
N MET A 112 0.17 15.32 8.50
CA MET A 112 -0.39 14.47 9.56
C MET A 112 0.68 13.82 10.45
N GLY A 113 1.81 14.52 10.67
CA GLY A 113 2.94 14.01 11.45
C GLY A 113 3.70 12.86 10.77
N SER A 114 3.66 12.77 9.44
CA SER A 114 4.38 11.74 8.69
C SER A 114 5.82 12.13 8.45
N ASN A 115 6.73 11.16 8.54
CA ASN A 115 8.10 11.25 8.03
C ASN A 115 8.41 10.04 7.17
N TYR A 116 9.44 10.16 6.32
CA TYR A 116 9.75 9.15 5.32
C TYR A 116 11.25 8.86 5.27
N LYS A 117 11.64 7.71 4.74
CA LYS A 117 12.98 7.53 4.18
C LYS A 117 12.90 7.21 2.70
N VAL A 118 13.85 7.74 1.93
CA VAL A 118 13.99 7.49 0.50
C VAL A 118 15.31 6.78 0.24
N ARG A 119 15.28 5.68 -0.52
CA ARG A 119 16.46 4.94 -0.97
C ARG A 119 16.39 4.79 -2.49
N GLY A 120 17.30 5.45 -3.20
CA GLY A 120 17.19 5.61 -4.65
C GLY A 120 15.91 6.38 -5.00
N ASP A 121 15.10 5.82 -5.90
CA ASP A 121 13.83 6.41 -6.34
C ASP A 121 12.61 5.82 -5.61
N GLN A 122 12.79 5.25 -4.41
CA GLN A 122 11.73 4.59 -3.67
C GLN A 122 11.61 5.14 -2.25
N ILE A 123 10.36 5.36 -1.82
CA ILE A 123 10.04 5.53 -0.41
C ILE A 123 10.15 4.14 0.24
N CYS A 124 11.12 3.95 1.13
CA CYS A 124 11.36 2.67 1.78
C CYS A 124 10.93 2.62 3.25
N LEU A 125 10.56 3.77 3.82
CA LEU A 125 10.02 3.86 5.17
C LEU A 125 8.94 4.95 5.22
N VAL A 126 7.86 4.66 5.92
CA VAL A 126 6.87 5.67 6.34
C VAL A 126 6.70 5.55 7.85
N SER A 127 6.82 6.64 8.58
CA SER A 127 6.40 6.71 9.97
C SER A 127 5.32 7.76 10.13
N ARG A 128 4.33 7.50 10.98
CA ARG A 128 3.25 8.46 11.25
C ARG A 128 2.73 8.30 12.67
N VAL A 129 2.37 9.42 13.28
CA VAL A 129 1.61 9.46 14.53
C VAL A 129 0.21 10.00 14.25
N MET A 130 -0.81 9.19 14.48
CA MET A 130 -2.23 9.52 14.30
C MET A 130 -2.99 9.36 15.61
N GLY A 131 -3.24 10.47 16.30
CA GLY A 131 -3.97 10.47 17.57
C GLY A 131 -3.27 9.61 18.63
N ARG A 132 -3.85 8.46 18.98
CA ARG A 132 -3.33 7.54 20.00
C ARG A 132 -2.53 6.36 19.44
N MET A 133 -2.23 6.38 18.14
CA MET A 133 -1.53 5.30 17.45
C MET A 133 -0.36 5.87 16.66
N ALA A 134 0.81 5.27 16.80
CA ALA A 134 1.93 5.47 15.89
C ALA A 134 2.15 4.21 15.08
N PHE A 135 2.57 4.35 13.83
CA PHE A 135 3.03 3.21 13.04
C PHE A 135 4.30 3.55 12.27
N VAL A 136 5.10 2.53 12.01
CA VAL A 136 6.23 2.55 11.09
C VAL A 136 6.01 1.43 10.09
N ILE A 137 6.11 1.74 8.80
CA ILE A 137 6.09 0.77 7.70
C ILE A 137 7.48 0.76 7.08
N ASN A 138 8.09 -0.43 6.94
CA ASN A 138 9.36 -0.62 6.25
C ASN A 138 9.14 -1.47 5.01
N THR A 139 9.58 -0.98 3.85
CA THR A 139 9.54 -1.74 2.59
C THR A 139 10.89 -2.43 2.38
N HIS A 140 10.85 -3.75 2.28
CA HIS A 140 12.02 -4.61 2.09
C HIS A 140 12.23 -4.91 0.61
N GLU A 141 11.15 -5.25 -0.09
CA GLU A 141 11.18 -5.58 -1.51
C GLU A 141 10.06 -4.88 -2.27
N SER A 142 10.35 -4.58 -3.54
CA SER A 142 9.41 -4.02 -4.49
C SER A 142 9.53 -4.71 -5.84
N LEU A 143 8.39 -4.92 -6.50
CA LEU A 143 8.32 -5.22 -7.92
C LEU A 143 8.57 -3.96 -8.73
N ASP A 144 9.57 -3.99 -9.60
CA ASP A 144 9.75 -3.01 -10.68
C ASP A 144 8.84 -3.37 -11.86
N THR A 145 7.88 -2.50 -12.16
CA THR A 145 6.92 -2.68 -13.26
C THR A 145 7.41 -2.10 -14.60
N GLY A 146 8.55 -1.39 -14.60
CA GLY A 146 9.00 -0.53 -15.69
C GLY A 146 8.33 0.84 -15.74
N GLU A 147 7.19 1.01 -15.04
CA GLU A 147 6.44 2.27 -14.93
C GLU A 147 6.38 2.79 -13.48
N GLY A 148 7.14 2.15 -12.58
CA GLY A 148 7.19 2.44 -11.16
C GLY A 148 7.26 1.19 -10.29
N TYR A 149 7.31 1.39 -8.98
CA TYR A 149 7.50 0.34 -7.99
C TYR A 149 6.21 -0.01 -7.25
N ALA A 150 5.97 -1.30 -7.09
CA ALA A 150 4.94 -1.86 -6.22
C ALA A 150 5.60 -2.60 -5.07
N ALA A 151 5.39 -2.17 -3.82
CA ALA A 151 5.90 -2.89 -2.66
C ALA A 151 5.37 -4.33 -2.69
N SER A 152 6.27 -5.31 -2.54
CA SER A 152 5.94 -6.74 -2.56
C SER A 152 6.26 -7.43 -1.24
N HIS A 153 7.14 -6.86 -0.42
CA HIS A 153 7.40 -7.34 0.94
C HIS A 153 7.66 -6.16 1.88
N TYR A 154 6.88 -6.06 2.95
CA TYR A 154 6.98 -4.97 3.92
C TYR A 154 6.42 -5.35 5.29
N ASP A 155 6.86 -4.66 6.33
CA ASP A 155 6.29 -4.76 7.68
C ASP A 155 5.62 -3.46 8.11
N ALA A 156 4.69 -3.56 9.06
CA ALA A 156 4.09 -2.45 9.77
C ALA A 156 4.10 -2.73 11.28
N VAL A 157 4.73 -1.85 12.06
CA VAL A 157 4.77 -1.93 13.52
C VAL A 157 3.94 -0.81 14.12
N PHE A 158 2.87 -1.18 14.81
CA PHE A 158 1.94 -0.27 15.49
C PHE A 158 2.31 -0.16 16.96
N ARG A 159 2.36 1.08 17.47
CA ARG A 159 2.78 1.39 18.84
C ARG A 159 1.86 2.41 19.51
N ASN A 160 1.80 2.34 20.83
CA ASN A 160 1.32 3.45 21.63
C ASN A 160 2.38 4.58 21.63
N PRO A 161 2.06 5.79 21.13
CA PRO A 161 3.05 6.86 21.01
C PRO A 161 3.55 7.43 22.35
N GLN A 162 2.85 7.17 23.46
CA GLN A 162 3.22 7.66 24.79
C GLN A 162 4.13 6.67 25.53
N THR A 163 3.85 5.38 25.44
CA THR A 163 4.59 4.32 26.16
C THR A 163 5.62 3.61 25.30
N ASN A 164 5.55 3.79 23.98
CA ASN A 164 6.33 3.07 22.96
C ASN A 164 6.07 1.55 22.91
N GLU A 165 5.04 1.07 23.61
CA GLU A 165 4.61 -0.33 23.63
C GLU A 165 4.14 -0.78 22.25
N ILE A 166 4.59 -1.96 21.81
CA ILE A 166 4.13 -2.59 20.57
C ILE A 166 2.72 -3.13 20.79
N MET A 167 1.79 -2.64 20.00
CA MET A 167 0.40 -3.11 20.01
C MET A 167 0.22 -4.25 19.02
N ARG A 168 0.77 -4.09 17.81
CA ARG A 168 0.60 -5.03 16.71
C ARG A 168 1.79 -4.95 15.75
N GLU A 169 2.20 -6.10 15.24
CA GLU A 169 3.17 -6.20 14.15
C GLU A 169 2.49 -6.91 12.99
N LEU A 170 2.62 -6.39 11.79
CA LEU A 170 2.14 -6.99 10.56
C LEU A 170 3.32 -7.17 9.60
N GLU A 171 3.37 -8.30 8.91
CA GLU A 171 4.26 -8.53 7.78
C GLU A 171 3.42 -8.95 6.57
N PHE A 172 3.74 -8.39 5.42
CA PHE A 172 2.96 -8.50 4.19
C PHE A 172 3.84 -9.05 3.07
N GLU A 173 3.38 -10.11 2.41
CA GLU A 173 3.98 -10.63 1.17
C GLU A 173 2.94 -10.58 0.05
N ASP A 174 3.16 -9.68 -0.89
CA ASP A 174 2.26 -9.39 -2.00
C ASP A 174 2.83 -9.93 -3.31
N LYS A 175 1.95 -10.49 -4.14
CA LYS A 175 2.25 -10.84 -5.54
C LYS A 175 1.35 -10.05 -6.47
N PHE A 176 1.97 -9.54 -7.52
CA PHE A 176 1.30 -8.82 -8.60
C PHE A 176 1.58 -9.50 -9.93
N GLU A 177 0.58 -9.52 -10.81
CA GLU A 177 0.72 -9.99 -12.18
C GLU A 177 0.20 -8.93 -13.15
N LYS A 178 0.77 -8.91 -14.35
CA LYS A 178 0.34 -8.01 -15.43
C LYS A 178 -0.86 -8.62 -16.15
N ILE A 179 -2.01 -7.96 -16.06
CA ILE A 179 -3.25 -8.30 -16.75
C ILE A 179 -3.63 -7.13 -17.66
N GLY A 180 -3.58 -7.33 -18.98
CA GLY A 180 -3.64 -6.24 -19.94
C GLY A 180 -2.46 -5.27 -19.73
N ASP A 181 -2.77 -3.98 -19.57
CA ASP A 181 -1.77 -2.95 -19.33
C ASP A 181 -1.49 -2.69 -17.84
N TYR A 182 -2.17 -3.40 -16.92
CA TYR A 182 -2.13 -3.11 -15.49
C TYR A 182 -1.52 -4.24 -14.68
N TYR A 183 -0.70 -3.91 -13.69
CA TYR A 183 -0.34 -4.82 -12.61
C TYR A 183 -1.42 -4.82 -11.54
N VAL A 184 -1.90 -6.01 -11.20
CA VAL A 184 -2.97 -6.23 -10.21
C VAL A 184 -2.50 -7.29 -9.20
N MET A 185 -2.94 -7.16 -7.96
CA MET A 185 -2.57 -8.10 -6.91
C MET A 185 -3.24 -9.46 -7.16
N THR A 186 -2.47 -10.54 -7.13
CA THR A 186 -2.97 -11.91 -7.27
C THR A 186 -2.91 -12.71 -5.97
N ARG A 187 -2.04 -12.31 -5.05
CA ARG A 187 -1.94 -12.91 -3.71
C ARG A 187 -1.44 -11.88 -2.71
N GLN A 188 -1.93 -11.97 -1.49
CA GLN A 188 -1.33 -11.34 -0.32
C GLN A 188 -1.34 -12.32 0.84
N VAL A 189 -0.20 -12.44 1.52
CA VAL A 189 -0.09 -13.14 2.81
C VAL A 189 0.19 -12.10 3.88
N VAL A 190 -0.60 -12.11 4.94
CA VAL A 190 -0.43 -11.20 6.09
C VAL A 190 -0.15 -12.04 7.33
N HIS A 191 1.04 -11.87 7.90
CA HIS A 191 1.38 -12.39 9.22
C HIS A 191 1.12 -11.30 10.26
N SER A 192 0.10 -11.49 11.08
CA SER A 192 -0.25 -10.60 12.18
C SER A 192 0.24 -11.18 13.50
N LYS A 193 1.00 -10.40 14.26
CA LYS A 193 1.41 -10.74 15.62
C LYS A 193 0.85 -9.72 16.60
N GLU A 194 0.01 -10.20 17.51
CA GLU A 194 -0.65 -9.39 18.53
C GLU A 194 -0.69 -10.18 19.84
N ASN A 195 -0.23 -9.56 20.94
CA ASN A 195 -0.16 -10.19 22.27
C ASN A 195 0.49 -11.59 22.28
N GLY A 196 1.52 -11.80 21.46
CA GLY A 196 2.23 -13.08 21.32
C GLY A 196 1.52 -14.15 20.49
N THR A 197 0.31 -13.88 20.00
CA THR A 197 -0.42 -14.75 19.06
C THR A 197 -0.07 -14.37 17.64
N VAL A 198 0.22 -15.36 16.80
CA VAL A 198 0.48 -15.17 15.37
C VAL A 198 -0.68 -15.73 14.57
N THR A 199 -1.26 -14.90 13.70
CA THR A 199 -2.33 -15.27 12.77
C THR A 199 -1.84 -15.00 11.36
N THR A 200 -1.97 -16.00 10.47
CA THR A 200 -1.68 -15.84 9.04
C THR A 200 -2.98 -15.79 8.27
N THR A 201 -3.15 -14.75 7.46
CA THR A 201 -4.29 -14.58 6.56
C THR A 201 -3.78 -14.52 5.13
N GLU A 202 -4.30 -15.35 4.24
CA GLU A 202 -3.99 -15.29 2.82
C GLU A 202 -5.21 -14.84 2.02
N PHE A 203 -5.01 -13.90 1.11
CA PHE A 203 -5.97 -13.51 0.09
C PHE A 203 -5.43 -14.00 -1.26
N ASN A 204 -6.16 -14.88 -1.93
CA ASN A 204 -5.78 -15.43 -3.23
C ASN A 204 -6.84 -15.03 -4.26
N TYR A 205 -6.41 -14.38 -5.33
CA TYR A 205 -7.28 -13.93 -6.42
C TYR A 205 -7.10 -14.82 -7.64
N SER A 206 -8.21 -15.19 -8.27
CA SER A 206 -8.20 -15.99 -9.50
C SER A 206 -9.25 -15.49 -10.48
N ASN A 207 -9.19 -15.97 -11.73
CA ASN A 207 -10.10 -15.55 -12.80
C ASN A 207 -10.21 -14.02 -12.96
N ILE A 208 -9.09 -13.33 -12.76
CA ILE A 208 -9.01 -11.88 -12.81
C ILE A 208 -9.30 -11.38 -14.22
N LYS A 209 -10.22 -10.44 -14.35
CA LYS A 209 -10.64 -9.83 -15.62
C LYS A 209 -10.76 -8.33 -15.45
N LEU A 210 -10.07 -7.58 -16.31
CA LEU A 210 -10.33 -6.15 -16.45
C LEU A 210 -11.78 -5.94 -16.89
N LEU A 211 -12.42 -4.89 -16.37
CA LEU A 211 -13.76 -4.53 -16.82
C LEU A 211 -13.67 -3.91 -18.21
N GLU A 212 -14.76 -3.97 -18.97
CA GLU A 212 -14.84 -3.22 -20.21
C GLU A 212 -14.95 -1.71 -19.90
N PRO A 213 -14.23 -0.84 -20.64
CA PRO A 213 -14.44 0.60 -20.52
C PRO A 213 -15.92 0.90 -20.76
N ALA A 214 -16.53 1.72 -19.91
CA ALA A 214 -17.92 2.14 -20.12
C ALA A 214 -18.01 2.77 -21.52
N THR A 215 -18.75 2.12 -22.43
CA THR A 215 -19.06 2.71 -23.74
C THR A 215 -19.92 3.93 -23.49
N VAL A 216 -19.32 5.12 -23.57
CA VAL A 216 -20.07 6.37 -23.62
C VAL A 216 -20.88 6.34 -24.91
N SER A 217 -22.17 6.10 -24.76
CA SER A 217 -23.16 6.15 -25.85
C SER A 217 -23.50 7.59 -26.18
#